data_AF-A0A4Y7LIJ0-F1
#
_entry.id   AF-A0A4Y7LIJ0-F1
#
_cell.length_a   1.000
_cell.length_b   1.000
_cell.length_c   1.000
_cell.angle_alpha   90.00
_cell.angle_beta   90.00
_cell.angle_gamma   90.00
#
_symmetry.space_group_name_H-M   'P 1'
#
loop_
_entity.id
_entity.type
_entity.pdbx_description
1 polymer ?
#
loop_
_entity_poly.entity_id
_entity_poly.type
_entity_poly.pdbx_seq_one_letter_code
_entity_poly.pdbx_strand_id
1 'polypeptide(L)'
;MMRTVYFKVIFFFFLLIIDQSLAADEDGFFYNDFKAAFLTRDGAARIADNGLLRLTDLSDKYQTGHAFYASPLKLKKGSVSFSTTFVFAIASELGANKLSGQGMAFVIAPQRALPGALPNQYLGLFNDTSNGQSSNNVLAVEIDTVYNIEFDTIQGPHVGIDVNSLKSVNSTDPAYHVNGESKQINVNSGEPVQVWIEYDGIDKALTVTLAPVNTLKPDIPLLTLSRDLSTIFLDDMYVGFSASTQTVLTYHYILGWSFKIDGAANALNLSSLPKLPTESSSSQDTKPNLAADSDQGFTYNDFKSAYITRDGAARVAENGLLRLTDVRDKYETGHVFYSGPLKLKGNVSFSTTFVFQLHLSWAPIN
;
A
#
# COMPACT_ATOMS: atom_id res chain seq x y z
N MET A 1 85.74 -1.75 -6.81
CA MET A 1 84.60 -1.59 -7.72
C MET A 1 83.32 -1.80 -6.90
N MET A 2 82.76 -0.73 -6.31
CA MET A 2 81.56 -0.82 -5.47
C MET A 2 80.32 -0.97 -6.38
N ARG A 3 79.55 -2.05 -6.19
CA ARG A 3 78.26 -2.25 -6.85
C ARG A 3 77.17 -1.68 -5.95
N THR A 4 76.57 -0.57 -6.37
CA THR A 4 75.37 -0.01 -5.75
C THR A 4 74.16 -0.84 -6.17
N VAL A 5 73.44 -1.41 -5.19
CA VAL A 5 72.17 -2.13 -5.41
C VAL A 5 71.03 -1.18 -5.06
N TYR A 6 70.14 -0.90 -6.00
CA TYR A 6 68.94 -0.09 -5.78
C TYR A 6 67.77 -1.00 -5.38
N PHE A 7 67.20 -0.79 -4.19
CA PHE A 7 65.93 -1.39 -3.80
C PHE A 7 64.78 -0.51 -4.31
N LYS A 8 63.93 -1.08 -5.19
CA LYS A 8 62.64 -0.47 -5.56
C LYS A 8 61.66 -0.65 -4.39
N VAL A 9 61.44 0.41 -3.62
CA VAL A 9 60.35 0.45 -2.63
C VAL A 9 59.07 0.82 -3.38
N ILE A 10 58.18 -0.16 -3.56
CA ILE A 10 56.84 0.06 -4.12
C ILE A 10 55.94 0.53 -2.97
N PHE A 11 55.61 1.82 -2.96
CA PHE A 11 54.62 2.39 -2.05
C PHE A 11 53.22 1.98 -2.54
N PHE A 12 52.60 0.99 -1.89
CA PHE A 12 51.17 0.74 -2.05
C PHE A 12 50.42 1.86 -1.33
N PHE A 13 50.00 2.89 -2.07
CA PHE A 13 48.97 3.81 -1.60
C PHE A 13 47.66 3.04 -1.57
N PHE A 14 47.27 2.55 -0.39
CA PHE A 14 45.89 2.19 -0.10
C PHE A 14 45.09 3.50 -0.18
N LEU A 15 44.35 3.70 -1.28
CA LEU A 15 43.29 4.69 -1.32
C LEU A 15 42.23 4.23 -0.31
N LEU A 16 42.26 4.82 0.89
CA LEU A 16 41.10 4.85 1.76
C LEU A 16 40.05 5.67 1.02
N ILE A 17 39.19 5.00 0.24
CA ILE A 17 37.92 5.60 -0.18
C ILE A 17 37.13 5.72 1.12
N ILE A 18 37.15 6.90 1.72
CA ILE A 18 36.20 7.26 2.76
C ILE A 18 34.87 7.38 2.03
N ASP A 19 34.08 6.32 2.07
CA ASP A 19 32.68 6.36 1.66
C ASP A 19 31.97 7.33 2.61
N GLN A 20 31.73 8.56 2.12
CA GLN A 20 30.88 9.51 2.82
C GLN A 20 29.42 9.24 2.44
N SER A 21 28.83 8.17 2.99
CA SER A 21 27.38 8.06 3.19
C SER A 21 27.02 6.74 3.87
N LEU A 22 26.85 6.80 5.19
CA LEU A 22 25.82 6.09 5.98
C LEU A 22 26.18 6.30 7.46
N ALA A 23 26.13 7.55 7.90
CA ALA A 23 25.82 7.78 9.30
C ALA A 23 24.32 7.47 9.45
N ALA A 24 23.99 6.20 9.66
CA ALA A 24 22.86 5.91 10.52
C ALA A 24 23.25 6.52 11.86
N ASP A 25 22.74 7.72 12.13
CA ASP A 25 22.72 8.24 13.48
C ASP A 25 21.96 7.17 14.30
N GLU A 26 22.44 6.78 15.49
CA GLU A 26 21.75 5.73 16.29
C GLU A 26 20.26 6.05 16.48
N ASP A 27 19.92 7.34 16.33
CA ASP A 27 18.61 7.92 16.52
C ASP A 27 17.85 8.22 15.22
N GLY A 28 18.34 7.91 14.01
CA GLY A 28 17.57 8.19 12.78
C GLY A 28 18.29 8.00 11.43
N PHE A 29 17.55 8.24 10.34
CA PHE A 29 18.04 8.14 8.96
C PHE A 29 17.30 9.12 8.03
N PHE A 30 17.88 9.37 6.86
CA PHE A 30 17.22 10.14 5.81
C PHE A 30 17.61 9.61 4.42
N TYR A 31 16.63 9.55 3.52
CA TYR A 31 16.74 9.02 2.17
C TYR A 31 16.00 9.94 1.18
N ASN A 32 16.74 10.64 0.33
CA ASN A 32 16.18 11.37 -0.82
C ASN A 32 15.99 10.47 -2.05
N ASP A 33 16.55 9.26 -2.00
CA ASP A 33 16.26 8.13 -2.88
C ASP A 33 16.61 6.83 -2.13
N PHE A 34 16.27 5.69 -2.71
CA PHE A 34 16.46 4.39 -2.06
C PHE A 34 17.63 3.54 -2.62
N LYS A 35 18.48 4.05 -3.52
CA LYS A 35 19.50 3.22 -4.21
C LYS A 35 20.48 2.57 -3.24
N ALA A 36 20.88 3.32 -2.22
CA ALA A 36 21.79 2.87 -1.16
C ALA A 36 21.08 2.78 0.20
N ALA A 37 19.74 2.75 0.23
CA ALA A 37 18.99 2.73 1.48
C ALA A 37 19.11 1.38 2.18
N PHE A 38 19.30 1.42 3.49
CA PHE A 38 19.47 0.22 4.31
C PHE A 38 18.11 -0.37 4.71
N LEU A 39 17.43 -1.01 3.74
CA LEU A 39 16.08 -1.55 3.88
C LEU A 39 16.02 -3.07 3.70
N THR A 40 15.21 -3.73 4.52
CA THR A 40 14.66 -5.05 4.19
C THR A 40 13.39 -4.89 3.37
N ARG A 41 13.18 -5.79 2.43
CA ARG A 41 12.00 -5.81 1.55
C ARG A 41 11.48 -7.23 1.41
N ASP A 42 10.16 -7.39 1.41
CA ASP A 42 9.50 -8.65 1.08
C ASP A 42 8.21 -8.39 0.29
N GLY A 43 7.54 -9.47 -0.13
CA GLY A 43 6.41 -9.40 -1.05
C GLY A 43 6.82 -8.79 -2.40
N ALA A 44 5.97 -7.91 -2.93
CA ALA A 44 6.18 -7.19 -4.19
C ALA A 44 7.16 -6.00 -4.08
N ALA A 45 7.64 -5.66 -2.88
CA ALA A 45 8.41 -4.44 -2.67
C ALA A 45 9.77 -4.47 -3.38
N ARG A 46 10.06 -3.48 -4.24
CA ARG A 46 11.29 -3.36 -5.02
C ARG A 46 11.76 -1.91 -5.08
N ILE A 47 13.05 -1.71 -5.33
CA ILE A 47 13.64 -0.39 -5.60
C ILE A 47 14.00 -0.36 -7.08
N ALA A 48 13.49 0.63 -7.82
CA ALA A 48 13.81 0.81 -9.23
C ALA A 48 15.20 1.45 -9.41
N ASP A 49 15.75 1.35 -10.63
CA ASP A 49 17.09 1.85 -10.95
C ASP A 49 17.28 3.36 -10.69
N ASN A 50 16.19 4.12 -10.76
CA ASN A 50 16.19 5.56 -10.44
C ASN A 50 16.13 5.85 -8.93
N GLY A 51 16.06 4.83 -8.08
CA GLY A 51 16.00 4.96 -6.62
C GLY A 51 14.58 5.06 -6.05
N LEU A 52 13.54 4.88 -6.86
CA LEU A 52 12.15 4.89 -6.40
C LEU A 52 11.82 3.59 -5.65
N LEU A 53 11.29 3.69 -4.42
CA LEU A 53 10.77 2.53 -3.70
C LEU A 53 9.32 2.30 -4.12
N ARG A 54 9.00 1.06 -4.46
CA ARG A 54 7.67 0.61 -4.86
C ARG A 54 7.28 -0.58 -4.00
N LEU A 55 6.14 -0.49 -3.32
CA LEU A 55 5.64 -1.56 -2.44
C LEU A 55 4.85 -2.62 -3.22
N THR A 56 4.01 -2.22 -4.18
CA THR A 56 3.24 -3.13 -5.06
C THR A 56 3.29 -2.66 -6.51
N ASP A 57 2.89 -3.50 -7.47
CA ASP A 57 2.94 -3.19 -8.90
C ASP A 57 1.75 -3.70 -9.70
N LEU A 58 1.87 -3.64 -11.04
CA LEU A 58 0.82 -4.10 -11.96
C LEU A 58 1.06 -5.52 -12.48
N SER A 59 1.88 -6.33 -11.79
CA SER A 59 2.18 -7.69 -12.25
C SER A 59 1.15 -8.73 -11.78
N ASP A 60 0.50 -8.51 -10.63
CA ASP A 60 -0.47 -9.45 -10.09
C ASP A 60 -1.50 -8.80 -9.13
N LYS A 61 -2.62 -9.50 -8.94
CA LYS A 61 -3.66 -9.16 -7.97
C LYS A 61 -3.29 -9.68 -6.58
N TYR A 62 -3.92 -9.14 -5.55
CA TYR A 62 -3.75 -9.59 -4.16
C TYR A 62 -2.29 -9.57 -3.68
N GLN A 63 -1.53 -8.55 -4.06
CA GLN A 63 -0.15 -8.40 -3.61
C GLN A 63 -0.10 -7.84 -2.20
N THR A 64 0.96 -8.20 -1.46
CA THR A 64 1.48 -7.44 -0.32
C THR A 64 2.88 -6.95 -0.65
N GLY A 65 3.31 -5.87 -0.03
CA GLY A 65 4.68 -5.39 -0.12
C GLY A 65 5.09 -4.65 1.12
N HIS A 66 6.24 -5.05 1.68
CA HIS A 66 6.80 -4.44 2.88
C HIS A 66 8.20 -3.91 2.61
N ALA A 67 8.50 -2.75 3.17
CA ALA A 67 9.83 -2.19 3.17
C ALA A 67 10.13 -1.56 4.54
N PHE A 68 11.07 -2.12 5.28
CA PHE A 68 11.41 -1.68 6.62
C PHE A 68 12.87 -1.26 6.73
N TYR A 69 13.15 -0.27 7.56
CA TYR A 69 14.52 0.05 7.95
C TYR A 69 15.16 -1.18 8.60
N ALA A 70 16.36 -1.54 8.15
CA ALA A 70 16.91 -2.85 8.47
C ALA A 70 17.40 -2.96 9.92
N SER A 71 17.81 -1.86 10.56
CA SER A 71 18.24 -1.85 11.96
C SER A 71 17.07 -1.59 12.92
N PRO A 72 17.04 -2.23 14.10
CA PRO A 72 16.05 -1.93 15.12
C PRO A 72 16.28 -0.54 15.74
N LEU A 73 15.20 0.04 16.24
CA LEU A 73 15.13 1.35 16.89
C LEU A 73 14.63 1.20 18.33
N LYS A 74 15.21 1.96 19.25
CA LYS A 74 14.93 1.86 20.69
C LYS A 74 13.80 2.83 21.11
N LEU A 75 12.54 2.44 20.88
CA LEU A 75 11.36 3.28 21.15
C LEU A 75 10.71 3.07 22.54
N LYS A 76 11.23 2.19 23.40
CA LYS A 76 10.67 1.98 24.75
C LYS A 76 11.28 2.86 25.86
N LYS A 77 12.10 3.84 25.50
CA LYS A 77 12.80 4.71 26.46
C LYS A 77 11.87 5.80 27.02
N GLY A 78 11.07 5.47 28.04
CA GLY A 78 10.30 6.47 28.81
C GLY A 78 9.42 7.38 27.94
N SER A 79 9.65 8.70 27.98
CA SER A 79 8.95 9.71 27.18
C SER A 79 9.57 9.90 25.79
N VAL A 80 9.81 8.82 25.05
CA VAL A 80 10.40 8.91 23.71
C VAL A 80 9.49 9.71 22.77
N SER A 81 10.09 10.62 22.02
CA SER A 81 9.44 11.29 20.90
C SER A 81 9.99 10.74 19.58
N PHE A 82 9.21 10.81 18.52
CA PHE A 82 9.73 10.53 17.19
C PHE A 82 9.05 11.43 16.17
N SER A 83 9.73 11.61 15.04
CA SER A 83 9.14 12.22 13.87
C SER A 83 9.58 11.49 12.61
N THR A 84 8.69 11.49 11.62
CA THR A 84 8.95 10.94 10.30
C THR A 84 8.30 11.80 9.24
N THR A 85 8.95 11.92 8.09
CA THR A 85 8.35 12.49 6.90
C THR A 85 8.69 11.65 5.69
N PHE A 86 7.71 11.47 4.81
CA PHE A 86 7.90 10.75 3.56
C PHE A 86 7.03 11.35 2.47
N VAL A 87 7.42 11.10 1.22
CA VAL A 87 6.63 11.44 0.05
C VAL A 87 6.15 10.16 -0.60
N PHE A 88 4.84 10.03 -0.78
CA PHE A 88 4.23 8.89 -1.45
C PHE A 88 3.48 9.29 -2.71
N ALA A 89 3.18 8.32 -3.57
CA ALA A 89 2.23 8.45 -4.66
C ALA A 89 1.53 7.11 -4.91
N ILE A 90 0.24 7.15 -5.25
CA ILE A 90 -0.57 5.96 -5.55
C ILE A 90 -1.08 6.07 -6.98
N ALA A 91 -0.69 5.12 -7.83
CA ALA A 91 -1.04 5.12 -9.25
C ALA A 91 -1.71 3.79 -9.65
N SER A 92 -2.93 3.89 -10.17
CA SER A 92 -3.77 2.75 -10.57
C SER A 92 -3.64 2.45 -12.06
N GLU A 93 -3.79 1.17 -12.44
CA GLU A 93 -3.95 0.77 -13.85
C GLU A 93 -5.15 1.44 -14.54
N LEU A 94 -6.11 1.94 -13.76
CA LEU A 94 -7.30 2.63 -14.27
C LEU A 94 -7.03 4.11 -14.59
N GLY A 95 -5.85 4.62 -14.26
CA GLY A 95 -5.42 6.00 -14.49
C GLY A 95 -5.73 6.94 -13.32
N ALA A 96 -5.28 8.19 -13.47
CA ALA A 96 -5.38 9.21 -12.43
C ALA A 96 -6.82 9.52 -12.01
N ASN A 97 -7.02 9.74 -10.71
CA ASN A 97 -8.30 10.07 -10.08
C ASN A 97 -9.37 8.96 -10.22
N LYS A 98 -8.97 7.74 -10.57
CA LYS A 98 -9.86 6.56 -10.59
C LYS A 98 -9.69 5.74 -9.32
N LEU A 99 -10.49 4.68 -9.23
CA LEU A 99 -10.35 3.69 -8.17
C LEU A 99 -8.92 3.14 -8.20
N SER A 100 -8.27 3.12 -7.04
CA SER A 100 -7.07 2.34 -6.78
C SER A 100 -7.43 1.30 -5.71
N GLY A 101 -6.47 0.48 -5.29
CA GLY A 101 -6.69 -0.32 -4.11
C GLY A 101 -5.51 -1.20 -3.72
N GLN A 102 -5.36 -1.51 -2.44
CA GLN A 102 -6.27 -1.15 -1.33
C GLN A 102 -5.76 0.04 -0.51
N GLY A 103 -4.44 0.18 -0.39
CA GLY A 103 -3.83 1.30 0.30
C GLY A 103 -2.42 0.98 0.75
N MET A 104 -1.88 1.87 1.57
CA MET A 104 -0.56 1.73 2.18
C MET A 104 -0.52 2.33 3.57
N ALA A 105 0.47 1.96 4.38
CA ALA A 105 0.66 2.48 5.71
C ALA A 105 2.13 2.72 6.03
N PHE A 106 2.41 3.78 6.80
CA PHE A 106 3.62 3.84 7.61
C PHE A 106 3.41 2.98 8.85
N VAL A 107 4.40 2.17 9.22
CA VAL A 107 4.25 1.14 10.26
C VAL A 107 5.40 1.20 11.25
N ILE A 108 5.07 1.08 12.54
CA ILE A 108 5.99 0.75 13.62
C ILE A 108 5.58 -0.61 14.18
N ALA A 109 6.47 -1.61 14.11
CA ALA A 109 6.17 -2.99 14.46
C ALA A 109 7.39 -3.69 15.11
N PRO A 110 7.20 -4.78 15.86
CA PRO A 110 8.30 -5.53 16.47
C PRO A 110 9.09 -6.39 15.46
N GLN A 111 8.62 -6.51 14.21
CA GLN A 111 9.24 -7.31 13.16
C GLN A 111 9.14 -6.62 11.80
N ARG A 112 10.09 -6.93 10.90
CA ARG A 112 10.23 -6.30 9.57
C ARG A 112 9.40 -6.92 8.44
N ALA A 113 8.78 -8.08 8.66
CA ALA A 113 8.18 -8.91 7.61
C ALA A 113 6.73 -9.35 7.87
N LEU A 114 6.09 -8.77 8.91
CA LEU A 114 4.69 -9.00 9.33
C LEU A 114 4.12 -10.39 8.92
N PRO A 115 4.63 -11.49 9.52
CA PRO A 115 4.34 -12.84 9.02
C PRO A 115 2.85 -13.18 9.05
N GLY A 116 2.36 -13.70 7.93
CA GLY A 116 0.96 -14.11 7.81
C GLY A 116 -0.02 -12.95 7.63
N ALA A 117 0.46 -11.72 7.43
CA ALA A 117 -0.40 -10.62 7.01
C ALA A 117 -0.97 -10.88 5.60
N LEU A 118 -2.22 -10.48 5.42
CA LEU A 118 -2.97 -10.71 4.19
C LEU A 118 -2.92 -9.48 3.26
N PRO A 119 -3.09 -9.68 1.93
CA PRO A 119 -3.29 -8.59 0.98
C PRO A 119 -4.68 -7.97 1.19
N ASN A 120 -5.31 -7.39 0.16
CA ASN A 120 -6.66 -6.85 0.21
C ASN A 120 -6.84 -5.77 1.32
N GLN A 121 -8.04 -5.63 1.87
CA GLN A 121 -8.36 -4.71 2.97
C GLN A 121 -7.51 -4.87 4.25
N TYR A 122 -6.65 -5.89 4.34
CA TYR A 122 -5.72 -6.04 5.47
C TYR A 122 -4.45 -5.16 5.38
N LEU A 123 -4.26 -4.42 4.28
CA LEU A 123 -3.12 -3.52 4.04
C LEU A 123 -1.72 -4.15 4.18
N GLY A 124 -1.61 -5.48 4.23
CA GLY A 124 -0.37 -6.18 4.60
C GLY A 124 -0.02 -6.05 6.10
N LEU A 125 -0.94 -5.61 6.96
CA LEU A 125 -0.68 -5.41 8.38
C LEU A 125 -1.08 -6.61 9.25
N PHE A 126 -2.25 -7.19 8.98
CA PHE A 126 -2.87 -8.20 9.84
C PHE A 126 -3.51 -9.33 9.02
N ASN A 127 -4.17 -10.26 9.71
CA ASN A 127 -5.05 -11.28 9.14
C ASN A 127 -6.31 -11.46 9.99
N ASP A 128 -7.21 -12.36 9.56
CA ASP A 128 -8.45 -12.70 10.26
C ASP A 128 -8.30 -12.93 11.78
N THR A 129 -7.16 -13.46 12.22
CA THR A 129 -6.93 -13.84 13.63
C THR A 129 -6.10 -12.84 14.42
N SER A 130 -5.19 -12.12 13.75
CA SER A 130 -4.34 -11.13 14.40
C SER A 130 -4.99 -9.76 14.48
N ASN A 131 -5.92 -9.40 13.59
CA ASN A 131 -6.57 -8.10 13.62
C ASN A 131 -7.26 -7.85 14.98
N GLY A 132 -6.87 -6.76 15.66
CA GLY A 132 -7.39 -6.40 16.99
C GLY A 132 -6.66 -6.99 18.19
N GLN A 133 -5.64 -7.84 17.98
CA GLN A 133 -4.89 -8.44 19.08
C GLN A 133 -3.90 -7.44 19.68
N SER A 134 -4.02 -7.14 20.97
CA SER A 134 -3.10 -6.24 21.68
C SER A 134 -1.64 -6.72 21.67
N SER A 135 -1.41 -8.03 21.50
CA SER A 135 -0.08 -8.63 21.36
C SER A 135 0.64 -8.30 20.07
N ASN A 136 -0.03 -7.67 19.09
CA ASN A 136 0.61 -7.29 17.82
C ASN A 136 1.72 -6.25 18.02
N ASN A 137 1.52 -5.31 18.96
CA ASN A 137 2.44 -4.18 19.20
C ASN A 137 2.69 -3.37 17.91
N VAL A 138 1.64 -3.13 17.14
CA VAL A 138 1.68 -2.41 15.86
C VAL A 138 0.99 -1.05 16.00
N LEU A 139 1.70 -0.01 15.60
CA LEU A 139 1.14 1.31 15.29
C LEU A 139 1.27 1.52 13.79
N ALA A 140 0.19 1.95 13.13
CA ALA A 140 0.24 2.33 11.74
C ALA A 140 -0.48 3.66 11.48
N VAL A 141 -0.02 4.38 10.47
CA VAL A 141 -0.75 5.49 9.88
C VAL A 141 -1.05 5.11 8.44
N GLU A 142 -2.31 4.81 8.17
CA GLU A 142 -2.80 4.31 6.89
C GLU A 142 -3.22 5.46 5.96
N ILE A 143 -3.01 5.22 4.67
CA ILE A 143 -3.58 5.95 3.55
C ILE A 143 -4.40 4.90 2.80
N ASP A 144 -5.65 4.78 3.19
CA ASP A 144 -6.60 3.84 2.63
C ASP A 144 -7.30 4.48 1.42
N THR A 145 -7.41 3.74 0.33
CA THR A 145 -8.01 4.23 -0.91
C THR A 145 -9.38 3.61 -1.22
N VAL A 146 -9.84 2.65 -0.41
CA VAL A 146 -11.05 1.87 -0.63
C VAL A 146 -11.83 1.72 0.67
N TYR A 147 -13.12 2.08 0.65
CA TYR A 147 -13.98 1.87 1.81
C TYR A 147 -14.29 0.38 2.06
N ASN A 148 -13.95 -0.11 3.24
CA ASN A 148 -14.25 -1.43 3.76
C ASN A 148 -15.14 -1.34 5.00
N ILE A 149 -16.44 -1.64 4.83
CA ILE A 149 -17.47 -1.53 5.87
C ILE A 149 -17.18 -2.30 7.18
N GLU A 150 -16.36 -3.34 7.10
CA GLU A 150 -15.92 -4.13 8.26
C GLU A 150 -14.94 -3.40 9.19
N PHE A 151 -14.18 -2.44 8.66
CA PHE A 151 -13.12 -1.73 9.39
C PHE A 151 -13.38 -0.23 9.50
N ASP A 152 -14.01 0.35 8.48
CA ASP A 152 -14.04 1.80 8.30
C ASP A 152 -15.28 2.46 8.87
N THR A 153 -15.07 3.68 9.37
CA THR A 153 -16.16 4.58 9.79
C THR A 153 -16.43 5.69 8.78
N ILE A 154 -15.56 5.88 7.79
CA ILE A 154 -15.62 6.96 6.80
C ILE A 154 -15.86 6.36 5.42
N GLN A 155 -16.77 6.94 4.66
CA GLN A 155 -17.04 6.49 3.29
C GLN A 155 -16.04 7.11 2.33
N GLY A 156 -15.16 6.28 1.75
CA GLY A 156 -14.21 6.66 0.71
C GLY A 156 -12.76 6.55 1.17
N PRO A 157 -11.81 7.06 0.37
CA PRO A 157 -10.41 7.14 0.76
C PRO A 157 -10.26 7.94 2.06
N HIS A 158 -9.42 7.49 2.97
CA HIS A 158 -9.20 8.13 4.26
C HIS A 158 -7.76 7.99 4.74
N VAL A 159 -7.38 8.85 5.68
CA VAL A 159 -6.15 8.70 6.47
C VAL A 159 -6.56 8.25 7.86
N GLY A 160 -5.88 7.23 8.39
CA GLY A 160 -6.21 6.60 9.66
C GLY A 160 -5.02 6.43 10.58
N ILE A 161 -5.28 6.35 11.89
CA ILE A 161 -4.30 5.95 12.90
C ILE A 161 -4.76 4.62 13.48
N ASP A 162 -3.96 3.59 13.25
CA ASP A 162 -4.24 2.22 13.62
C ASP A 162 -3.41 1.80 14.82
N VAL A 163 -4.08 1.19 15.80
CA VAL A 163 -3.42 0.61 16.97
C VAL A 163 -3.84 -0.86 17.08
N ASN A 164 -2.94 -1.75 16.66
CA ASN A 164 -3.13 -3.21 16.64
C ASN A 164 -4.32 -3.74 15.81
N SER A 165 -4.99 -2.89 15.05
CA SER A 165 -6.27 -3.16 14.39
C SER A 165 -6.43 -2.25 13.17
N LEU A 166 -7.03 -2.76 12.09
CA LEU A 166 -7.46 -1.98 10.90
C LEU A 166 -8.63 -1.05 11.19
N LYS A 167 -9.35 -1.31 12.28
CA LYS A 167 -10.30 -0.32 12.78
C LYS A 167 -9.53 0.83 13.42
N SER A 168 -9.27 1.85 12.61
CA SER A 168 -8.66 3.11 12.99
C SER A 168 -9.22 3.66 14.30
N VAL A 169 -8.33 4.08 15.22
CA VAL A 169 -8.73 4.76 16.46
C VAL A 169 -9.09 6.23 16.22
N ASN A 170 -8.61 6.79 15.11
CA ASN A 170 -8.99 8.10 14.59
C ASN A 170 -8.74 8.11 13.08
N SER A 171 -9.69 8.59 12.28
CA SER A 171 -9.55 8.70 10.83
C SER A 171 -10.31 9.91 10.29
N THR A 172 -9.91 10.39 9.11
CA THR A 172 -10.56 11.51 8.42
C THR A 172 -10.28 11.48 6.91
N ASP A 173 -11.07 12.23 6.13
CA ASP A 173 -10.84 12.40 4.69
C ASP A 173 -9.47 13.06 4.45
N PRO A 174 -8.72 12.68 3.39
CA PRO A 174 -7.42 13.26 3.14
C PRO A 174 -7.55 14.75 2.77
N ALA A 175 -6.98 15.62 3.59
CA ALA A 175 -7.02 17.05 3.39
C ALA A 175 -5.80 17.76 4.00
N TYR A 176 -5.63 19.03 3.65
CA TYR A 176 -4.62 19.90 4.25
C TYR A 176 -5.17 21.31 4.48
N HIS A 177 -4.69 21.95 5.54
CA HIS A 177 -5.11 23.31 5.89
C HIS A 177 -4.14 24.33 5.29
N VAL A 178 -4.66 25.31 4.56
CA VAL A 178 -3.87 26.41 4.00
C VAL A 178 -4.71 27.68 3.95
N ASN A 179 -4.15 28.81 4.40
CA ASN A 179 -4.82 30.11 4.41
C ASN A 179 -6.19 30.10 5.14
N GLY A 180 -6.33 29.28 6.18
CA GLY A 180 -7.58 29.16 6.96
C GLY A 180 -8.66 28.27 6.33
N GLU A 181 -8.37 27.62 5.20
CA GLU A 181 -9.28 26.71 4.51
C GLU A 181 -8.74 25.28 4.52
N SER A 182 -9.64 24.29 4.59
CA SER A 182 -9.31 22.89 4.38
C SER A 182 -9.47 22.54 2.90
N LYS A 183 -8.43 21.96 2.30
CA LYS A 183 -8.40 21.53 0.90
C LYS A 183 -8.25 20.02 0.81
N GLN A 184 -9.18 19.37 0.13
CA GLN A 184 -9.15 17.93 -0.08
C GLN A 184 -7.96 17.51 -0.95
N ILE A 185 -7.40 16.34 -0.63
CA ILE A 185 -6.35 15.68 -1.39
C ILE A 185 -6.96 14.43 -2.02
N ASN A 186 -6.87 14.32 -3.34
CA ASN A 186 -7.15 13.05 -3.98
C ASN A 186 -5.89 12.16 -3.94
N VAL A 187 -5.84 11.23 -2.99
CA VAL A 187 -4.72 10.28 -2.85
C VAL A 187 -4.59 9.32 -4.05
N ASN A 188 -5.65 9.18 -4.86
CA ASN A 188 -5.66 8.38 -6.09
C ASN A 188 -5.28 9.17 -7.35
N SER A 189 -4.78 10.41 -7.20
CA SER A 189 -4.42 11.25 -8.34
C SER A 189 -3.17 10.77 -9.08
N GLY A 190 -2.33 9.94 -8.46
CA GLY A 190 -0.98 9.64 -8.94
C GLY A 190 0.05 10.74 -8.63
N GLU A 191 -0.39 11.88 -8.09
CA GLU A 191 0.49 12.98 -7.75
C GLU A 191 1.18 12.75 -6.39
N PRO A 192 2.45 13.18 -6.24
CA PRO A 192 3.16 13.08 -4.97
C PRO A 192 2.52 13.89 -3.83
N VAL A 193 2.36 13.24 -2.67
CA VAL A 193 1.87 13.84 -1.43
C VAL A 193 2.93 13.63 -0.34
N GLN A 194 3.25 14.69 0.41
CA GLN A 194 4.14 14.62 1.55
C GLN A 194 3.33 14.44 2.84
N VAL A 195 3.84 13.57 3.71
CA VAL A 195 3.28 13.25 5.03
C VAL A 195 4.30 13.60 6.10
N TRP A 196 3.82 14.10 7.23
CA TRP A 196 4.56 14.26 8.48
C TRP A 196 3.79 13.55 9.59
N ILE A 197 4.48 12.70 10.34
CA ILE A 197 3.94 12.06 11.53
C ILE A 197 4.88 12.37 12.68
N GLU A 198 4.35 12.95 13.74
CA GLU A 198 5.14 13.41 14.89
C GLU A 198 4.47 12.94 16.17
N TYR A 199 5.23 12.22 17.00
CA TYR A 199 4.80 11.81 18.32
C TYR A 199 5.59 12.57 19.38
N ASP A 200 4.88 13.31 20.22
CA ASP A 200 5.42 13.89 21.43
C ASP A 200 5.23 12.93 22.61
N GLY A 201 6.33 12.37 23.11
CA GLY A 201 6.36 11.44 24.22
C GLY A 201 6.11 12.06 25.60
N ILE A 202 6.19 13.39 25.71
CA ILE A 202 5.87 14.15 26.94
C ILE A 202 4.37 14.42 26.98
N ASP A 203 3.84 15.01 25.92
CA ASP A 203 2.42 15.38 25.81
C ASP A 203 1.52 14.20 25.42
N LYS A 204 2.13 13.06 25.07
CA LYS A 204 1.46 11.83 24.62
C LYS A 204 0.54 12.10 23.44
N ALA A 205 1.04 12.83 22.44
CA ALA A 205 0.27 13.28 21.30
C ALA A 205 0.92 12.87 19.98
N LEU A 206 0.19 12.12 19.15
CA LEU A 206 0.57 11.83 17.76
C LEU A 206 -0.18 12.79 16.84
N THR A 207 0.53 13.50 15.98
CA THR A 207 -0.05 14.32 14.92
C THR A 207 0.29 13.74 13.55
N VAL A 208 -0.66 13.85 12.62
CA VAL A 208 -0.47 13.47 11.22
C VAL A 208 -0.85 14.66 10.37
N THR A 209 0.07 15.10 9.50
CA THR A 209 -0.13 16.22 8.58
C THR A 209 0.18 15.75 7.17
N LEU A 210 -0.62 16.18 6.18
CA LEU A 210 -0.39 15.90 4.77
C LEU A 210 -0.44 17.20 3.98
N ALA A 211 0.26 17.24 2.84
CA ALA A 211 0.09 18.27 1.82
C ALA A 211 0.65 17.80 0.47
N PRO A 212 0.17 18.35 -0.66
CA PRO A 212 0.84 18.16 -1.96
C PRO A 212 2.30 18.62 -1.90
N VAL A 213 3.19 17.93 -2.63
CA VAL A 213 4.60 18.32 -2.70
C VAL A 213 4.75 19.77 -3.20
N ASN A 214 5.75 20.49 -2.68
CA ASN A 214 5.97 21.94 -2.87
C ASN A 214 4.97 22.85 -2.14
N THR A 215 4.11 22.30 -1.29
CA THR A 215 3.37 23.07 -0.28
C THR A 215 4.16 23.08 1.02
N LEU A 216 4.21 24.23 1.71
CA LEU A 216 4.77 24.27 3.08
C LEU A 216 3.95 23.36 4.00
N LYS A 217 4.62 22.73 4.97
CA LYS A 217 3.94 21.91 5.99
C LYS A 217 2.85 22.75 6.67
N PRO A 218 1.57 22.33 6.62
CA PRO A 218 0.50 23.00 7.35
C PRO A 218 0.76 23.06 8.86
N ASP A 219 0.45 24.20 9.48
CA ASP A 219 0.53 24.39 10.94
C ASP A 219 -0.58 23.63 11.68
N ILE A 220 -1.71 23.39 11.01
CA ILE A 220 -2.84 22.63 11.56
C ILE A 220 -2.74 21.19 11.05
N PRO A 221 -2.52 20.20 11.94
CA PRO A 221 -2.45 18.80 11.53
C PRO A 221 -3.80 18.30 11.02
N LEU A 222 -3.77 17.27 10.17
CA LEU A 222 -4.98 16.60 9.70
C LEU A 222 -5.61 15.78 10.83
N LEU A 223 -4.80 15.00 11.54
CA LEU A 223 -5.21 14.18 12.68
C LEU A 223 -4.39 14.51 13.91
N THR A 224 -5.01 14.36 15.08
CA THR A 224 -4.32 14.37 16.37
C THR A 224 -4.89 13.24 17.22
N LEU A 225 -4.02 12.46 17.85
CA LEU A 225 -4.36 11.43 18.81
C LEU A 225 -3.62 11.69 20.12
N SER A 226 -4.35 12.12 21.15
CA SER A 226 -3.84 12.26 22.51
C SER A 226 -3.94 10.91 23.24
N ARG A 227 -2.88 10.11 23.16
CA ARG A 227 -2.78 8.77 23.75
C ARG A 227 -1.33 8.42 24.08
N ASP A 228 -1.13 7.75 25.21
CA ASP A 228 0.18 7.19 25.54
C ASP A 228 0.48 5.94 24.70
N LEU A 229 1.28 6.12 23.65
CA LEU A 229 1.70 5.06 22.72
C LEU A 229 2.91 4.28 23.24
N SER A 230 3.54 4.70 24.34
CA SER A 230 4.69 3.98 24.93
C SER A 230 4.32 2.55 25.35
N THR A 231 3.04 2.30 25.61
CA THR A 231 2.49 0.98 25.94
C THR A 231 2.45 0.00 24.77
N ILE A 232 2.55 0.50 23.53
CA ILE A 232 2.58 -0.31 22.30
C ILE A 232 4.02 -0.72 21.96
N PHE A 233 5.02 0.08 22.35
CA PHE A 233 6.40 -0.13 21.93
C PHE A 233 7.13 -1.14 22.80
N LEU A 234 7.81 -2.07 22.13
CA LEU A 234 8.79 -2.99 22.71
C LEU A 234 10.19 -2.37 22.65
N ASP A 235 11.18 -3.03 23.28
CA ASP A 235 12.54 -2.51 23.36
C ASP A 235 13.19 -2.29 22.00
N ASP A 236 12.95 -3.22 21.07
CA ASP A 236 13.36 -3.14 19.68
C ASP A 236 12.12 -3.05 18.79
N MET A 237 12.02 -1.94 18.07
CA MET A 237 10.98 -1.68 17.09
C MET A 237 11.59 -1.44 15.72
N TYR A 238 10.81 -1.71 14.67
CA TYR A 238 11.16 -1.42 13.29
C TYR A 238 10.15 -0.46 12.72
N VAL A 239 10.63 0.45 11.89
CA VAL A 239 9.79 1.38 11.13
C VAL A 239 9.88 1.04 9.66
N GLY A 240 8.78 1.22 8.94
CA GLY A 240 8.69 0.85 7.55
C GLY A 240 7.37 1.21 6.92
N PHE A 241 7.13 0.59 5.78
CA PHE A 241 5.89 0.73 5.03
C PHE A 241 5.31 -0.65 4.70
N SER A 242 3.99 -0.69 4.69
CA SER A 242 3.20 -1.81 4.20
C SER A 242 2.25 -1.31 3.12
N ALA A 243 1.96 -2.14 2.13
CA ALA A 243 0.90 -1.89 1.17
C ALA A 243 0.32 -3.20 0.68
N SER A 244 -0.92 -3.14 0.20
CA SER A 244 -1.55 -4.27 -0.45
C SER A 244 -2.36 -3.83 -1.66
N THR A 245 -2.62 -4.80 -2.54
CA THR A 245 -3.62 -4.66 -3.60
C THR A 245 -4.73 -5.69 -3.42
N GLN A 246 -5.81 -5.49 -4.16
CA GLN A 246 -6.84 -6.52 -4.36
C GLN A 246 -6.98 -6.81 -5.85
N THR A 247 -8.08 -6.43 -6.48
CA THR A 247 -8.34 -6.70 -7.89
C THR A 247 -7.89 -5.59 -8.83
N VAL A 248 -7.86 -4.35 -8.35
CA VAL A 248 -7.34 -3.18 -9.07
C VAL A 248 -5.84 -3.11 -8.86
N LEU A 249 -5.09 -3.25 -9.95
CA LEU A 249 -3.65 -3.20 -9.90
C LEU A 249 -3.18 -1.78 -9.61
N THR A 250 -2.36 -1.64 -8.57
CA THR A 250 -1.98 -0.34 -8.04
C THR A 250 -0.52 -0.32 -7.64
N TYR A 251 0.18 0.71 -8.09
CA TYR A 251 1.48 1.08 -7.57
C TYR A 251 1.35 1.90 -6.28
N HIS A 252 2.05 1.49 -5.24
CA HIS A 252 2.27 2.29 -4.03
C HIS A 252 3.75 2.68 -3.95
N TYR A 253 4.05 3.96 -4.21
CA TYR A 253 5.41 4.47 -4.28
C TYR A 253 5.80 5.25 -3.03
N ILE A 254 7.06 5.14 -2.61
CA ILE A 254 7.74 6.08 -1.72
C ILE A 254 8.90 6.71 -2.49
N LEU A 255 8.93 8.04 -2.52
CA LEU A 255 9.92 8.82 -3.26
C LEU A 255 11.09 9.23 -2.36
N GLY A 256 10.81 9.51 -1.09
CA GLY A 256 11.82 9.84 -0.08
C GLY A 256 11.26 9.64 1.32
N TRP A 257 12.14 9.42 2.29
CA TRP A 257 11.77 9.10 3.66
C TRP A 257 12.84 9.52 4.66
N SER A 258 12.42 10.10 5.77
CA SER A 258 13.27 10.56 6.86
C SER A 258 12.61 10.22 8.20
N PHE A 259 13.39 9.74 9.16
CA PHE A 259 12.93 9.35 10.48
C PHE A 259 13.94 9.80 11.55
N LYS A 260 13.46 10.30 12.68
CA LYS A 260 14.29 10.72 13.81
C LYS A 260 13.60 10.42 15.15
N ILE A 261 14.35 9.84 16.08
CA ILE A 261 14.02 9.71 17.50
C ILE A 261 14.47 10.98 18.23
N ASP A 262 13.65 11.46 19.16
CA ASP A 262 13.92 12.60 20.04
C ASP A 262 14.38 13.86 19.29
N GLY A 263 13.80 14.09 18.11
CA GLY A 263 14.11 15.26 17.28
C GLY A 263 13.24 15.34 16.04
N ALA A 264 13.44 16.41 15.28
CA ALA A 264 12.77 16.62 14.00
C ALA A 264 13.47 15.82 12.88
N ALA A 265 12.68 15.12 12.09
CA ALA A 265 13.14 14.41 10.90
C ALA A 265 13.73 15.41 9.91
N ASN A 266 14.85 15.05 9.29
CA ASN A 266 15.48 15.87 8.28
C ASN A 266 14.51 16.16 7.13
N ALA A 267 14.42 17.42 6.71
CA ALA A 267 13.61 17.80 5.57
C ALA A 267 14.11 17.11 4.28
N LEU A 268 13.18 16.60 3.48
CA LEU A 268 13.50 15.99 2.19
C LEU A 268 13.85 17.07 1.17
N ASN A 269 14.87 16.80 0.34
CA ASN A 269 15.16 17.62 -0.82
C ASN A 269 14.22 17.25 -1.97
N LEU A 270 13.05 17.89 -1.98
CA LEU A 270 11.94 17.62 -2.90
C LEU A 270 12.34 17.70 -4.37
N SER A 271 13.32 18.56 -4.72
CA SER A 271 13.82 18.72 -6.09
C SER A 271 14.66 17.54 -6.60
N SER A 272 15.17 16.72 -5.67
CA SER A 272 16.07 15.59 -5.97
C SER A 272 15.39 14.22 -5.91
N LEU A 273 14.09 14.18 -5.55
CA LEU A 273 13.36 12.93 -5.43
C LEU A 273 13.29 12.17 -6.77
N PRO A 274 13.30 10.83 -6.76
CA PRO A 274 13.10 10.02 -7.96
C PRO A 274 11.78 10.38 -8.65
N LYS A 275 11.83 10.46 -9.98
CA LYS A 275 10.65 10.73 -10.79
C LYS A 275 9.76 9.49 -10.88
N LEU A 276 8.45 9.69 -10.81
CA LEU A 276 7.47 8.66 -11.14
C LEU A 276 7.57 8.29 -12.63
N PRO A 277 7.32 7.03 -13.00
CA PRO A 277 7.20 6.65 -14.41
C PRO A 277 6.08 7.46 -15.06
N THR A 278 6.39 8.22 -16.11
CA THR A 278 5.37 8.85 -16.97
C THR A 278 4.74 7.77 -17.84
N GLU A 279 3.42 7.79 -18.02
CA GLU A 279 2.76 6.99 -19.04
C GLU A 279 3.24 7.43 -20.44
N SER A 280 4.32 6.82 -20.93
CA SER A 280 4.64 6.87 -22.35
C SER A 280 3.61 6.00 -23.05
N SER A 281 2.80 6.63 -23.90
CA SER A 281 1.84 6.00 -24.80
C SER A 281 2.37 4.69 -25.40
N SER A 282 2.00 3.55 -24.82
CA SER A 282 2.19 2.25 -25.44
C SER A 282 0.85 1.77 -25.98
N SER A 283 0.77 1.83 -27.32
CA SER A 283 -0.11 1.06 -28.21
C SER A 283 -1.62 1.23 -28.00
N GLN A 284 -2.20 2.07 -28.86
CA GLN A 284 -3.49 1.76 -29.48
C GLN A 284 -3.45 0.32 -29.99
N ASP A 285 -4.13 -0.58 -29.27
CA ASP A 285 -4.33 -1.92 -29.77
C ASP A 285 -5.35 -1.83 -30.92
N THR A 286 -4.87 -2.22 -32.10
CA THR A 286 -5.60 -2.26 -33.36
C THR A 286 -6.78 -3.21 -33.24
N LYS A 287 -8.01 -2.67 -33.20
CA LYS A 287 -9.23 -3.47 -33.41
C LYS A 287 -9.22 -4.09 -34.81
N PRO A 288 -9.27 -5.43 -34.95
CA PRO A 288 -9.59 -6.05 -36.23
C PRO A 288 -11.11 -5.99 -36.45
N ASN A 289 -11.49 -5.52 -37.63
CA ASN A 289 -12.87 -5.46 -38.09
C ASN A 289 -13.17 -6.73 -38.91
N LEU A 290 -14.15 -7.56 -38.52
CA LEU A 290 -14.72 -8.63 -39.37
C LEU A 290 -16.25 -8.75 -39.15
N ALA A 291 -16.94 -9.03 -40.28
CA ALA A 291 -18.32 -8.71 -40.58
C ALA A 291 -19.42 -9.70 -40.12
N ALA A 292 -20.65 -9.15 -40.06
CA ALA A 292 -21.95 -9.61 -39.50
C ALA A 292 -22.56 -10.94 -39.99
N ASP A 293 -23.30 -11.59 -39.07
CA ASP A 293 -24.47 -12.47 -39.25
C ASP A 293 -24.98 -12.84 -37.84
N SER A 294 -26.23 -12.53 -37.54
CA SER A 294 -26.87 -12.56 -36.22
C SER A 294 -27.31 -13.97 -35.79
N ASP A 295 -27.56 -14.17 -34.49
CA ASP A 295 -28.94 -14.34 -34.01
C ASP A 295 -29.08 -14.22 -32.48
N GLN A 296 -29.81 -13.17 -32.10
CA GLN A 296 -30.63 -12.93 -30.89
C GLN A 296 -30.09 -13.51 -29.57
N GLY A 297 -29.72 -12.62 -28.64
CA GLY A 297 -29.25 -12.96 -27.29
C GLY A 297 -30.18 -13.89 -26.49
N PHE A 298 -29.70 -14.35 -25.35
CA PHE A 298 -30.38 -15.35 -24.52
C PHE A 298 -30.85 -14.77 -23.19
N THR A 299 -31.96 -15.30 -22.67
CA THR A 299 -32.47 -15.02 -21.32
C THR A 299 -32.74 -16.34 -20.60
N TYR A 300 -32.19 -16.50 -19.40
CA TYR A 300 -32.44 -17.65 -18.53
C TYR A 300 -33.13 -17.19 -17.25
N ASN A 301 -34.35 -17.66 -17.03
CA ASN A 301 -35.08 -17.49 -15.76
C ASN A 301 -35.01 -18.75 -14.87
N ASP A 302 -34.51 -19.86 -15.44
CA ASP A 302 -34.20 -21.13 -14.77
C ASP A 302 -32.95 -21.70 -15.44
N PHE A 303 -31.94 -22.05 -14.63
CA PHE A 303 -30.66 -22.54 -15.10
C PHE A 303 -30.60 -24.07 -15.26
N LYS A 304 -31.67 -24.83 -14.91
CA LYS A 304 -31.71 -26.28 -15.10
C LYS A 304 -31.61 -26.71 -16.56
N SER A 305 -32.18 -25.91 -17.46
CA SER A 305 -32.16 -26.13 -18.90
C SER A 305 -31.23 -25.16 -19.63
N ALA A 306 -30.44 -24.36 -18.89
CA ALA A 306 -29.55 -23.39 -19.49
C ALA A 306 -28.38 -24.08 -20.20
N TYR A 307 -28.02 -23.55 -21.36
CA TYR A 307 -26.90 -24.05 -22.15
C TYR A 307 -25.59 -23.43 -21.64
N ILE A 308 -25.16 -23.91 -20.47
CA ILE A 308 -24.03 -23.34 -19.71
C ILE A 308 -23.01 -24.40 -19.29
N THR A 309 -21.75 -23.98 -19.29
CA THR A 309 -20.63 -24.70 -18.71
C THR A 309 -20.34 -24.09 -17.35
N ARG A 310 -20.08 -24.94 -16.36
CA ARG A 310 -19.80 -24.52 -14.98
C ARG A 310 -18.39 -24.95 -14.62
N ASP A 311 -17.70 -24.11 -13.87
CA ASP A 311 -16.36 -24.35 -13.36
C ASP A 311 -16.26 -23.89 -11.90
N GLY A 312 -15.33 -24.47 -11.13
CA GLY A 312 -15.21 -24.26 -9.70
C GLY A 312 -16.45 -24.71 -8.91
N ALA A 313 -16.87 -23.91 -7.93
CA ALA A 313 -18.00 -24.21 -7.04
C ALA A 313 -19.39 -24.00 -7.68
N ALA A 314 -19.44 -23.54 -8.94
CA ALA A 314 -20.68 -23.18 -9.61
C ALA A 314 -21.60 -24.40 -9.83
N ARG A 315 -22.85 -24.29 -9.38
CA ARG A 315 -23.87 -25.35 -9.50
C ARG A 315 -25.26 -24.77 -9.70
N VAL A 316 -26.15 -25.56 -10.29
CA VAL A 316 -27.57 -25.21 -10.40
C VAL A 316 -28.30 -25.87 -9.25
N ALA A 317 -28.93 -25.07 -8.40
CA ALA A 317 -29.70 -25.55 -7.26
C ALA A 317 -31.01 -26.22 -7.71
N GLU A 318 -31.61 -27.03 -6.84
CA GLU A 318 -32.87 -27.73 -7.12
C GLU A 318 -34.04 -26.79 -7.44
N ASN A 319 -33.98 -25.53 -7.01
CA ASN A 319 -34.98 -24.51 -7.33
C ASN A 319 -34.72 -23.80 -8.67
N GLY A 320 -33.71 -24.20 -9.44
CA GLY A 320 -33.39 -23.63 -10.75
C GLY A 320 -32.46 -22.42 -10.72
N LEU A 321 -32.04 -21.96 -9.54
CA LEU A 321 -31.09 -20.87 -9.42
C LEU A 321 -29.66 -21.34 -9.69
N LEU A 322 -28.90 -20.50 -10.39
CA LEU A 322 -27.46 -20.66 -10.48
C LEU A 322 -26.80 -20.14 -9.19
N ARG A 323 -26.01 -21.00 -8.55
CA ARG A 323 -25.23 -20.67 -7.37
C ARG A 323 -23.75 -20.72 -7.74
N LEU A 324 -23.04 -19.61 -7.56
CA LEU A 324 -21.62 -19.52 -7.90
C LEU A 324 -20.70 -19.95 -6.74
N THR A 325 -21.10 -19.72 -5.49
CA THR A 325 -20.29 -20.05 -4.30
C THR A 325 -21.13 -20.62 -3.17
N ASP A 326 -20.51 -21.40 -2.28
CA ASP A 326 -21.10 -21.88 -1.02
C ASP A 326 -20.58 -21.08 0.19
N VAL A 327 -21.43 -20.90 1.19
CA VAL A 327 -21.09 -20.19 2.45
C VAL A 327 -20.21 -21.03 3.37
N ARG A 328 -19.97 -22.30 3.01
CA ARG A 328 -19.24 -23.26 3.83
C ARG A 328 -17.73 -23.16 3.68
N ASP A 329 -17.23 -22.50 2.65
CA ASP A 329 -15.81 -22.38 2.39
C ASP A 329 -15.45 -20.94 1.97
N LYS A 330 -14.51 -20.32 2.69
CA LYS A 330 -14.22 -18.88 2.62
C LYS A 330 -13.48 -18.46 1.34
N TYR A 331 -13.00 -19.42 0.55
CA TYR A 331 -12.15 -19.17 -0.62
C TYR A 331 -12.68 -19.80 -1.92
N GLU A 332 -13.97 -20.15 -1.96
CA GLU A 332 -14.57 -20.72 -3.17
C GLU A 332 -14.71 -19.69 -4.29
N THR A 333 -14.31 -20.09 -5.50
CA THR A 333 -14.65 -19.40 -6.74
C THR A 333 -15.51 -20.32 -7.59
N GLY A 334 -16.51 -19.76 -8.26
CA GLY A 334 -17.30 -20.48 -9.24
C GLY A 334 -17.59 -19.62 -10.44
N HIS A 335 -17.44 -20.22 -11.61
CA HIS A 335 -17.59 -19.57 -12.89
C HIS A 335 -18.70 -20.25 -13.68
N VAL A 336 -19.43 -19.46 -14.44
CA VAL A 336 -20.40 -19.96 -15.42
C VAL A 336 -20.09 -19.33 -16.77
N PHE A 337 -20.16 -20.13 -17.81
CA PHE A 337 -19.96 -19.71 -19.19
C PHE A 337 -21.15 -20.17 -20.02
N TYR A 338 -21.55 -19.38 -21.00
CA TYR A 338 -22.41 -19.91 -22.06
C TYR A 338 -21.63 -20.99 -22.82
N SER A 339 -22.20 -22.18 -23.01
CA SER A 339 -21.47 -23.33 -23.60
C SER A 339 -21.23 -23.21 -25.09
N GLY A 340 -21.91 -22.28 -25.77
CA GLY A 340 -21.75 -22.04 -27.21
C GLY A 340 -20.73 -20.93 -27.50
N PRO A 341 -20.03 -20.98 -28.65
CA PRO A 341 -19.26 -19.83 -29.10
C PRO A 341 -20.19 -18.67 -29.43
N LEU A 342 -19.97 -17.51 -28.81
CA LEU A 342 -20.66 -16.26 -29.20
C LEU A 342 -20.01 -15.74 -30.47
N LYS A 343 -20.76 -15.76 -31.57
CA LYS A 343 -20.32 -15.17 -32.84
C LYS A 343 -20.64 -13.67 -32.83
N LEU A 344 -19.73 -12.87 -32.27
CA LEU A 344 -19.81 -11.40 -32.34
C LEU A 344 -19.21 -10.93 -33.67
N LYS A 345 -19.91 -10.04 -34.36
CA LYS A 345 -19.48 -9.59 -35.68
C LYS A 345 -19.78 -8.10 -35.92
N GLY A 346 -18.75 -7.32 -36.28
CA GLY A 346 -18.79 -5.85 -36.39
C GLY A 346 -18.53 -5.11 -35.07
N ASN A 347 -18.74 -3.78 -35.06
CA ASN A 347 -18.77 -2.98 -33.83
C ASN A 347 -20.11 -3.21 -33.11
N VAL A 348 -20.20 -4.32 -32.37
CA VAL A 348 -21.38 -4.68 -31.58
C VAL A 348 -21.18 -4.21 -30.15
N SER A 349 -22.13 -3.45 -29.64
CA SER A 349 -22.32 -3.31 -28.19
C SER A 349 -23.13 -4.51 -27.71
N PHE A 350 -22.73 -5.08 -26.56
CA PHE A 350 -23.55 -6.04 -25.83
C PHE A 350 -23.95 -5.40 -24.51
N SER A 351 -25.12 -5.78 -24.01
CA SER A 351 -25.51 -5.54 -22.64
C SER A 351 -25.92 -6.86 -22.02
N THR A 352 -25.67 -6.99 -20.72
CA THR A 352 -26.15 -8.10 -19.93
C THR A 352 -26.81 -7.52 -18.69
N THR A 353 -27.90 -8.13 -18.28
CA THR A 353 -28.59 -7.81 -17.03
C THR A 353 -28.73 -9.12 -16.28
N PHE A 354 -28.31 -9.11 -15.02
CA PHE A 354 -28.51 -10.22 -14.11
C PHE A 354 -29.23 -9.72 -12.86
N VAL A 355 -30.11 -10.56 -12.32
CA VAL A 355 -30.71 -10.38 -11.01
C VAL A 355 -30.03 -11.39 -10.09
N PHE A 356 -29.50 -10.92 -8.98
CA PHE A 356 -28.81 -11.77 -8.01
C PHE A 356 -29.38 -11.56 -6.61
N GLN A 357 -29.22 -12.59 -5.78
CA GLN A 357 -29.53 -12.54 -4.36
C GLN A 357 -28.30 -12.99 -3.58
N LEU A 358 -27.83 -12.15 -2.66
CA LEU A 358 -26.77 -12.50 -1.72
C LEU A 358 -27.41 -13.09 -0.46
N HIS A 359 -26.98 -14.28 -0.06
CA HIS A 359 -27.29 -14.84 1.24
C HIS A 359 -26.08 -14.68 2.15
N LEU A 360 -26.20 -13.80 3.15
CA LEU A 360 -25.22 -13.65 4.22
C LEU A 360 -25.65 -14.56 5.38
N SER A 361 -24.88 -15.62 5.65
CA SER A 361 -25.07 -16.44 6.84
C SER A 361 -24.11 -15.97 7.93
N TRP A 362 -24.67 -15.40 9.00
CA TRP A 362 -23.92 -15.08 10.21
C TRP A 362 -23.83 -16.34 11.08
N ALA A 363 -22.62 -16.86 11.29
CA ALA A 363 -22.41 -17.80 12.38
C ALA A 363 -22.48 -17.03 13.70
N PRO A 364 -23.23 -17.49 14.72
CA PRO A 364 -23.14 -16.92 16.05
C PRO A 364 -21.71 -17.14 16.56
N ILE A 365 -21.06 -16.06 16.97
CA ILE A 365 -19.80 -16.11 17.71
C ILE A 365 -20.19 -16.60 19.12
N ASN A 366 -19.84 -17.84 19.45
CA ASN A 366 -19.87 -18.35 20.82
C ASN A 366 -18.57 -18.03 21.54
#